data_AF-A0A6J1W2F4-F1
#
_entry.id   AF-A0A6J1W2F4-F1
#
_cell.length_a   1.000
_cell.length_b   1.000
_cell.length_c   1.000
_cell.angle_alpha   90.00
_cell.angle_beta   90.00
_cell.angle_gamma   90.00
#
_symmetry.space_group_name_H-M   'P 1'
#
loop_
_entity.id
_entity.type
_entity.pdbx_description
1 polymer ?
#
loop_
_entity_poly.entity_id
_entity_poly.type
_entity_poly.pdbx_seq_one_letter_code
_entity_poly.pdbx_strand_id
1 'polypeptide(L)'
;MQETSGCTLGAHSRRFPAFSRCLGLSDLNICFLLATEADSSEEDSDECRCLNGRCVRTQQGSVCECPTGFQLDSTRTRCLDIDECQELNQRGRLCKTERCVNTSGSYFCTCKSGYSRSWPHGICVPQR
;
A
#
# COMPACT_ATOMS: atom_id res chain seq x y z
N MET A 1 6.79 17.39 -50.17
CA MET A 1 5.92 18.45 -49.62
C MET A 1 4.49 17.99 -49.91
N GLN A 2 3.76 17.48 -48.92
CA GLN A 2 2.39 17.02 -49.13
C GLN A 2 1.50 17.60 -48.02
N GLU A 3 0.85 18.71 -48.40
CA GLU A 3 -0.51 19.14 -48.07
C GLU A 3 -1.10 18.60 -46.76
N THR A 4 -1.05 19.43 -45.72
CA THR A 4 -1.74 19.25 -44.45
C THR A 4 -3.23 19.52 -44.60
N SER A 5 -4.05 18.48 -44.81
CA SER A 5 -5.50 18.58 -44.61
C SER A 5 -5.85 18.13 -43.19
N GLY A 6 -5.64 19.05 -42.24
CA GLY A 6 -5.92 18.82 -40.84
C GLY A 6 -7.42 18.70 -40.57
N CYS A 7 -7.83 17.64 -39.88
CA CYS A 7 -9.10 17.61 -39.17
C CYS A 7 -8.89 18.26 -37.80
N THR A 8 -9.36 19.49 -37.62
CA THR A 8 -9.42 20.15 -36.32
C THR A 8 -10.70 19.75 -35.60
N LEU A 9 -10.61 18.78 -34.68
CA LEU A 9 -11.56 18.66 -33.57
C LEU A 9 -10.97 19.37 -32.35
N GLY A 10 -11.81 20.15 -31.68
CA GLY A 10 -11.43 21.05 -30.59
C GLY A 10 -10.60 20.38 -29.49
N ALA A 11 -9.56 21.12 -29.07
CA ALA A 11 -8.90 21.10 -27.77
C ALA A 11 -8.24 19.83 -27.22
N HIS A 12 -8.06 18.73 -27.96
CA HIS A 12 -7.13 17.68 -27.55
C HIS A 12 -6.40 17.04 -28.75
N SER A 13 -5.11 17.32 -28.88
CA SER A 13 -4.19 16.62 -29.79
C SER A 13 -4.00 15.18 -29.30
N ARG A 14 -4.76 14.23 -29.83
CA ARG A 14 -4.40 12.81 -29.72
C ARG A 14 -3.74 12.38 -31.03
N ARG A 15 -2.50 11.91 -30.89
CA ARG A 15 -1.68 11.45 -32.01
C ARG A 15 -2.10 10.02 -32.33
N PHE A 16 -2.66 9.81 -33.53
CA PHE A 16 -3.00 8.47 -34.00
C PHE A 16 -1.79 7.82 -34.70
N PRO A 17 -1.55 6.50 -34.53
CA PRO A 17 -0.54 5.79 -35.28
C PRO A 17 -0.92 5.70 -36.77
N ALA A 18 0.09 5.53 -37.63
CA ALA A 18 0.07 5.81 -39.08
C ALA A 18 -0.80 4.88 -39.97
N PHE A 19 -1.70 4.07 -39.43
CA PHE A 19 -2.38 2.98 -40.17
C PHE A 19 -3.92 2.93 -40.02
N SER A 20 -4.59 4.08 -39.89
CA SER A 20 -6.06 4.10 -39.97
C SER A 20 -6.50 4.22 -41.44
N ARG A 21 -7.13 3.16 -42.01
CA ARG A 21 -7.81 3.23 -43.32
C ARG A 21 -9.28 3.58 -43.11
N CYS A 22 -9.74 4.67 -43.72
CA CYS A 22 -11.17 4.99 -43.83
C CYS A 22 -11.71 4.34 -45.12
N LEU A 23 -12.70 3.45 -45.00
CA LEU A 23 -13.55 3.08 -46.14
C LEU A 23 -14.86 3.85 -46.03
N GLY A 24 -15.08 4.76 -46.97
CA GLY A 24 -16.28 5.59 -47.00
C GLY A 24 -17.48 4.82 -47.52
N LEU A 25 -18.57 4.82 -46.74
CA LEU A 25 -19.93 4.60 -47.23
C LEU A 25 -20.89 5.50 -46.43
N SER A 26 -21.52 6.42 -47.15
CA SER A 26 -22.76 7.16 -46.87
C SER A 26 -23.22 7.28 -45.41
N ASP A 27 -23.00 8.48 -44.86
CA ASP A 27 -23.82 9.16 -43.83
C ASP A 27 -24.03 8.52 -42.44
N LEU A 28 -23.15 7.61 -42.01
CA LEU A 28 -22.88 7.41 -40.58
C LEU A 28 -21.38 7.24 -40.36
N ASN A 29 -20.79 8.18 -39.63
CA ASN A 29 -19.37 8.18 -39.29
C ASN A 29 -19.09 7.14 -38.17
N ILE A 30 -19.22 5.86 -38.51
CA ILE A 30 -18.98 4.74 -37.60
C ILE A 30 -17.70 4.04 -38.09
N CYS A 31 -16.57 4.39 -37.48
CA CYS A 31 -15.39 3.53 -37.50
C CYS A 31 -15.71 2.29 -36.67
N PHE A 32 -15.92 1.14 -37.33
CA PHE A 32 -16.04 -0.13 -36.62
C PHE A 32 -14.66 -0.45 -36.04
N LEU A 33 -14.51 -0.20 -34.74
CA LEU A 33 -13.42 -0.73 -33.94
C LEU A 33 -13.49 -2.25 -34.02
N LEU A 34 -12.74 -2.86 -34.93
CA LEU A 34 -12.16 -4.16 -34.62
C LEU A 34 -11.16 -3.88 -33.50
N ALA A 35 -11.67 -3.81 -32.27
CA ALA A 35 -10.89 -3.81 -31.05
C ALA A 35 -10.27 -5.20 -30.89
N THR A 36 -9.24 -5.45 -31.69
CA THR A 36 -8.21 -6.45 -31.46
C THR A 36 -6.94 -5.61 -31.29
N GLU A 37 -6.48 -5.28 -30.10
CA GLU A 37 -6.46 -6.01 -28.85
C GLU A 37 -7.06 -5.14 -27.74
N ALA A 38 -7.39 -5.74 -26.60
CA ALA A 38 -7.55 -4.97 -25.39
C ALA A 38 -6.23 -4.24 -25.14
N ASP A 39 -6.13 -3.00 -25.60
CA ASP A 39 -5.14 -2.04 -25.12
C ASP A 39 -5.60 -1.63 -23.72
N SER A 40 -5.48 -2.59 -22.79
CA SER A 40 -5.23 -2.26 -21.41
C SER A 40 -3.96 -1.44 -21.44
N SER A 41 -4.08 -0.11 -21.37
CA SER A 41 -3.00 0.73 -20.89
C SER A 41 -2.77 0.39 -19.41
N GLU A 42 -2.36 -0.85 -19.15
CA GLU A 42 -1.64 -1.28 -17.96
C GLU A 42 -0.16 -1.03 -18.27
N GLU A 43 0.24 0.24 -18.40
CA GLU A 43 1.55 0.57 -17.86
C GLU A 43 1.37 0.46 -16.34
N ASP A 44 1.48 -0.78 -15.88
CA ASP A 44 1.07 -1.25 -14.57
C ASP A 44 1.91 -0.49 -13.53
N SER A 45 1.34 0.63 -13.09
CA SER A 45 1.95 1.54 -12.12
C SER A 45 1.81 0.97 -10.70
N ASP A 46 1.47 -0.31 -10.58
CA ASP A 46 1.00 -1.03 -9.40
C ASP A 46 1.97 -2.11 -8.89
N GLU A 47 3.27 -2.06 -9.23
CA GLU A 47 4.26 -2.98 -8.67
C GLU A 47 4.69 -2.57 -7.24
N CYS A 48 3.74 -2.32 -6.34
CA CYS A 48 4.06 -2.16 -4.91
C CYS A 48 2.87 -2.46 -4.00
N ARG A 49 2.54 -3.75 -3.91
CA ARG A 49 1.44 -4.24 -3.08
C ARG A 49 1.88 -4.35 -1.61
N CYS A 50 1.96 -3.22 -0.90
CA CYS A 50 2.26 -3.18 0.53
C CYS A 50 0.98 -3.17 1.38
N LEU A 51 0.80 -4.15 2.26
CA LEU A 51 -0.26 -4.15 3.26
C LEU A 51 0.27 -3.63 4.60
N ASN A 52 -0.39 -2.63 5.18
CA ASN A 52 -0.02 -1.96 6.45
C ASN A 52 1.39 -1.33 6.45
N GLY A 53 1.90 -0.97 5.27
CA GLY A 53 3.23 -0.40 5.10
C GLY A 53 3.25 0.67 4.02
N ARG A 54 4.37 1.39 3.94
CA ARG A 54 4.62 2.40 2.92
C ARG A 54 5.42 1.79 1.79
N CYS A 55 4.97 1.96 0.57
CA CYS A 55 5.81 1.64 -0.58
C CYS A 55 6.88 2.71 -0.78
N VAL A 56 8.14 2.29 -0.92
CA VAL A 56 9.23 3.17 -1.34
C VAL A 56 9.93 2.61 -2.57
N ARG A 57 10.09 3.45 -3.59
CA ARG A 57 10.82 3.10 -4.81
C ARG A 57 12.32 3.28 -4.56
N THR A 58 13.10 2.25 -4.83
CA THR A 58 14.56 2.25 -4.70
C THR A 58 15.22 1.96 -6.06
N GLN A 59 16.53 2.14 -6.16
CA GLN A 59 17.29 1.82 -7.37
C GLN A 59 17.25 0.31 -7.74
N GLN A 60 16.91 -0.55 -6.78
CA GLN A 60 16.85 -2.01 -6.96
C GLN A 60 15.41 -2.53 -7.12
N GLY A 61 14.41 -1.64 -7.20
CA GLY A 61 13.00 -2.00 -7.25
C GLY A 61 12.17 -1.32 -6.16
N SER A 62 10.89 -1.64 -6.08
CA SER A 62 10.00 -1.18 -5.01
C SER A 62 10.15 -2.06 -3.77
N VAL A 63 10.14 -1.45 -2.58
CA VAL A 63 10.19 -2.17 -1.30
C VAL A 63 9.15 -1.61 -0.34
N CYS A 64 8.60 -2.49 0.50
CA CYS A 64 7.71 -2.10 1.57
C CYS A 64 8.50 -1.69 2.81
N GLU A 65 8.33 -0.44 3.24
CA GLU A 65 8.83 0.10 4.48
C GLU A 65 7.74 -0.04 5.56
N CYS A 66 8.03 -0.80 6.61
CA CYS A 66 7.09 -1.00 7.72
C CYS A 66 7.25 0.09 8.78
N PRO A 67 6.14 0.58 9.36
CA PRO A 67 6.19 1.47 10.50
C PRO A 67 6.80 0.78 11.74
N THR A 68 7.24 1.57 12.72
CA THR A 68 7.77 1.05 13.99
C THR A 68 6.76 0.12 14.66
N GLY A 69 7.24 -1.00 15.21
CA GLY A 69 6.39 -2.06 15.78
C GLY A 69 5.86 -3.07 14.76
N PHE A 70 6.25 -2.95 13.49
CA PHE A 70 5.90 -3.91 12.44
C PHE A 70 7.13 -4.45 11.73
N GLN A 71 7.02 -5.67 11.19
CA GLN A 71 8.05 -6.35 10.42
C GLN A 71 7.51 -6.91 9.11
N LEU A 72 8.38 -7.08 8.12
CA LEU A 72 8.01 -7.69 6.85
C LEU A 72 7.74 -9.19 7.01
N ASP A 73 6.68 -9.66 6.38
CA ASP A 73 6.44 -11.08 6.12
C ASP A 73 7.51 -11.65 5.16
N SER A 74 7.69 -12.96 5.17
CA SER A 74 8.46 -13.75 4.18
C SER A 74 8.28 -13.30 2.71
N THR A 75 7.08 -12.87 2.31
CA THR A 75 6.78 -12.38 0.96
C THR A 75 7.23 -10.94 0.70
N ARG A 76 7.61 -10.19 1.76
CA ARG A 76 7.96 -8.76 1.74
C ARG A 76 6.86 -7.82 1.21
N THR A 77 5.62 -8.28 1.16
CA THR A 77 4.45 -7.49 0.71
C THR A 77 3.56 -7.03 1.86
N ARG A 78 3.80 -7.51 3.08
CA ARG A 78 2.93 -7.24 4.23
C ARG A 78 3.77 -6.87 5.44
N CYS A 79 3.33 -5.82 6.13
CA CYS A 79 3.84 -5.46 7.45
C CYS A 79 2.95 -6.12 8.49
N LEU A 80 3.52 -7.10 9.18
CA LEU A 80 2.89 -7.79 10.29
C LEU A 80 3.32 -7.13 11.59
N ASP A 81 2.37 -7.02 12.50
CA ASP A 81 2.61 -6.55 13.86
C ASP A 81 3.65 -7.44 14.56
N ILE A 82 4.60 -6.82 15.24
CA ILE A 82 5.58 -7.54 16.05
C ILE A 82 4.94 -7.78 17.41
N ASP A 83 4.69 -9.03 17.76
CA ASP A 83 4.22 -9.34 19.11
C ASP A 83 5.38 -9.25 20.11
N GLU A 84 5.62 -8.06 20.64
CA GLU A 84 6.69 -7.86 21.61
C GLU A 84 6.43 -8.62 22.92
N CYS A 85 5.17 -8.91 23.25
CA CYS A 85 4.81 -9.74 24.39
C CYS A 85 5.25 -11.20 24.21
N GLN A 86 5.35 -11.71 22.98
CA GLN A 86 5.89 -13.02 22.71
C GLN A 86 7.42 -12.99 22.60
N GLU A 87 7.97 -12.01 21.89
CA GLU A 87 9.40 -11.93 21.55
C GLU A 87 10.29 -11.45 22.71
N LEU A 88 9.83 -10.45 23.48
CA LEU A 88 10.65 -9.71 24.44
C LEU A 88 10.25 -9.97 25.91
N ASN A 89 8.98 -10.30 26.18
CA ASN A 89 8.53 -10.63 27.55
C ASN A 89 9.18 -11.93 28.07
N GLN A 90 9.37 -12.93 27.20
CA GLN A 90 10.04 -14.19 27.57
C GLN A 90 11.49 -13.98 28.02
N ARG A 91 12.14 -12.93 27.55
CA ARG A 91 13.51 -12.54 27.92
C ARG A 91 13.55 -11.73 29.22
N GLY A 92 12.41 -11.51 29.88
CA GLY A 92 12.29 -10.71 31.10
C GLY A 92 12.60 -9.21 30.91
N ARG A 93 12.64 -8.75 29.65
CA ARG A 93 12.96 -7.34 29.33
C ARG A 93 11.73 -6.43 29.34
N LEU A 94 10.54 -7.00 29.20
CA LEU A 94 9.26 -6.29 29.22
C LEU A 94 8.45 -6.60 30.46
N CYS A 95 7.63 -5.63 30.90
CA CYS A 95 6.57 -5.78 31.90
C CYS A 95 6.92 -6.65 33.13
N LYS A 96 8.02 -6.33 33.85
CA LYS A 96 8.59 -7.19 34.92
C LYS A 96 7.57 -7.77 35.92
N THR A 97 6.66 -6.95 36.43
CA THR A 97 5.63 -7.32 37.42
C THR A 97 4.21 -7.22 36.88
N GLU A 98 4.08 -6.92 35.59
CA GLU A 98 2.83 -6.53 34.92
C GLU A 98 2.44 -7.59 33.89
N ARG A 99 1.18 -7.55 33.45
CA ARG A 99 0.71 -8.35 32.32
C ARG A 99 1.00 -7.58 31.04
N CYS A 100 1.74 -8.19 30.12
CA CYS A 100 1.95 -7.63 28.78
C CYS A 100 0.67 -7.80 27.94
N VAL A 101 0.32 -6.76 27.18
CA VAL A 101 -0.78 -6.77 26.20
C VAL A 101 -0.24 -6.25 24.87
N ASN A 102 -0.26 -7.11 23.86
CA ASN A 102 0.14 -6.74 22.50
C ASN A 102 -0.95 -5.89 21.84
N THR A 103 -0.56 -4.89 21.05
CA THR A 103 -1.46 -4.01 20.30
C THR A 103 -0.87 -3.74 18.91
N SER A 104 -1.70 -3.41 17.93
CA SER A 104 -1.16 -3.14 16.60
C SER A 104 -0.20 -1.93 16.59
N GLY A 105 1.08 -2.20 16.33
CA GLY A 105 2.19 -1.25 16.29
C GLY A 105 2.84 -0.95 17.63
N SER A 106 2.43 -1.60 18.73
CA SER A 106 3.01 -1.36 20.05
C SER A 106 2.59 -2.42 21.07
N TYR A 107 3.01 -2.23 22.31
CA TYR A 107 2.50 -3.02 23.43
C TYR A 107 2.28 -2.10 24.63
N PHE A 108 1.45 -2.55 25.56
CA PHE A 108 1.37 -1.90 26.87
C PHE A 108 1.36 -2.93 27.99
N CYS A 109 1.96 -2.53 29.11
CA CYS A 109 1.91 -3.30 30.33
C CYS A 109 0.71 -2.84 31.15
N THR A 110 -0.05 -3.80 31.68
CA THR A 110 -1.18 -3.54 32.57
C THR A 110 -1.00 -4.27 33.88
N CYS A 111 -1.49 -3.67 34.97
CA CYS A 111 -1.44 -4.30 36.27
C CYS A 111 -2.26 -5.59 36.27
N LYS A 112 -1.80 -6.58 37.05
CA LYS A 112 -2.57 -7.80 37.29
C LYS A 112 -3.88 -7.46 38.01
N SER A 113 -4.86 -8.36 37.92
CA SER A 113 -6.14 -8.22 38.63
C SER A 113 -5.91 -7.93 40.11
N GLY A 114 -6.63 -6.95 40.65
CA GLY A 114 -6.46 -6.48 42.03
C GLY A 114 -5.36 -5.43 42.23
N TYR A 115 -4.70 -4.96 41.16
CA TYR A 115 -3.69 -3.90 41.20
C TYR A 115 -4.05 -2.75 40.26
N SER A 116 -3.62 -1.54 40.58
CA SER A 116 -3.75 -0.33 39.74
C SER A 116 -2.44 0.43 39.62
N ARG A 117 -2.24 1.13 38.49
CA ARG A 117 -1.10 2.04 38.33
C ARG A 117 -1.21 3.19 39.32
N SER A 118 -0.26 3.26 40.24
CA SER A 118 -0.05 4.43 41.08
C SER A 118 0.39 5.62 40.24
N TRP A 119 -0.13 6.80 40.55
CA TRP A 119 0.39 8.07 40.06
C TRP A 119 1.34 8.65 41.13
N PRO A 120 2.49 9.30 40.78
CA PRO A 120 3.00 9.63 39.44
C PRO A 120 3.95 8.59 38.82
N HIS A 121 4.42 7.61 39.60
CA HIS A 121 5.53 6.73 39.18
C HIS A 121 5.10 5.58 38.26
N GLY A 122 3.79 5.35 38.08
CA GLY A 122 3.27 4.32 37.16
C GLY A 122 3.41 2.88 37.66
N ILE A 123 3.72 2.68 38.95
CA ILE A 123 3.95 1.37 39.56
C ILE A 123 2.62 0.72 39.95
N CYS A 124 2.45 -0.57 39.71
CA CYS A 124 1.25 -1.30 40.15
C CYS A 124 1.20 -1.49 41.67
N VAL A 125 0.16 -0.95 42.30
CA VAL A 125 -0.15 -1.10 43.73
C VAL A 125 -1.48 -1.84 43.90
N PRO A 126 -1.65 -2.66 44.96
CA PRO A 126 -2.90 -3.36 45.18
C PRO A 126 -4.06 -2.36 45.42
N GLN A 127 -5.19 -2.59 44.75
CA GLN A 127 -6.44 -1.88 44.99
C GLN A 127 -7.08 -2.50 46.24
N ARG A 128 -7.12 -1.73 47.34
CA ARG A 128 -7.77 -2.15 48.58
C ARG A 128 -9.28 -2.04 48.49
#